data_AF-V4A9G4-F1
#
_entry.id   AF-V4A9G4-F1
#
_cell.length_a   1.000
_cell.length_b   1.000
_cell.length_c   1.000
_cell.angle_alpha   90.00
_cell.angle_beta   90.00
_cell.angle_gamma   90.00
#
_symmetry.space_group_name_H-M   'P 1'
#
loop_
_entity.id
_entity.type
_entity.pdbx_description
1 polymer ?
#
loop_
_entity_poly.entity_id
_entity_poly.type
_entity_poly.pdbx_seq_one_letter_code
_entity_poly.pdbx_strand_id
1 'polypeptide(L)'
;MIDLKREDWKDRQNIQNVATGEPFLSFSFRHENIQNVATGEPFLSFSFRHENIQNVAMGEQYISFSFRHENIQNVAMGEPFLSFSFRHENIQNVATGEPFLSFSFRHENIQNVAMGEPFLSFSFRHENIQNVAMGEQYISYGFRHENIQNVATGEPFLSFSFRHENIQNVAMGEQYISYGFRHENIQNVAMGEQFISYGFRHENIQNVAMGEQFISFSFRHENIQNGAMGEQFKSYGFRYENIQNGAMGEQFISF
;
A
#
# COMPACT_ATOMS: atom_id res chain seq x y z
N MET A 1 -4.15 -40.86 -6.90
CA MET A 1 -2.71 -40.85 -7.19
C MET A 1 -2.51 -39.75 -8.22
N ILE A 2 -2.09 -38.56 -7.79
CA ILE A 2 -1.75 -37.47 -8.70
C ILE A 2 -0.24 -37.58 -8.90
N ASP A 3 0.17 -37.72 -10.15
CA ASP A 3 1.57 -37.90 -10.54
C ASP A 3 2.28 -36.53 -10.48
N LEU A 4 3.00 -36.27 -9.39
CA LEU A 4 3.68 -34.99 -9.14
C LEU A 4 5.05 -34.99 -9.82
N LYS A 5 5.19 -34.27 -10.93
CA LYS A 5 6.51 -34.00 -11.55
C LYS A 5 7.28 -33.00 -10.68
N ARG A 6 8.39 -33.47 -10.08
CA ARG A 6 9.37 -32.62 -9.38
C ARG A 6 10.43 -32.17 -10.38
N GLU A 7 10.34 -30.93 -10.87
CA GLU A 7 11.41 -30.33 -11.68
C GLU A 7 12.37 -29.51 -10.78
N ASP A 8 13.64 -29.89 -10.77
CA ASP A 8 14.70 -29.22 -10.01
C ASP A 8 15.32 -28.13 -10.90
N TRP A 9 14.83 -26.89 -10.80
CA TRP A 9 15.24 -25.75 -11.64
C TRP A 9 16.49 -25.02 -11.09
N LYS A 10 17.50 -25.78 -10.64
CA LYS A 10 18.77 -25.20 -10.22
C LYS A 10 19.62 -24.87 -11.45
N ASP A 11 19.96 -23.59 -11.60
CA ASP A 11 21.02 -23.08 -12.47
C ASP A 11 20.71 -23.01 -13.98
N ARG A 12 19.90 -22.03 -14.40
CA ARG A 12 19.90 -21.54 -15.79
C ARG A 12 20.02 -20.02 -15.82
N GLN A 13 21.26 -19.52 -15.90
CA GLN A 13 21.51 -18.11 -16.17
C GLN A 13 21.27 -17.82 -17.66
N ASN A 14 20.49 -16.78 -17.97
CA ASN A 14 20.04 -16.35 -19.30
C ASN A 14 18.93 -17.18 -19.96
N ILE A 15 17.79 -17.34 -19.28
CA ILE A 15 16.54 -17.70 -19.96
C ILE A 15 15.86 -16.39 -20.42
N GLN A 16 15.51 -16.26 -21.70
CA GLN A 16 14.74 -15.08 -22.15
C GLN A 16 13.32 -15.11 -21.57
N ASN A 17 12.63 -16.25 -21.65
CA ASN A 17 11.26 -16.41 -21.14
C ASN A 17 11.14 -17.71 -20.33
N VAL A 18 10.63 -17.62 -19.10
CA VAL A 18 10.18 -18.78 -18.31
C VAL A 18 8.66 -18.77 -18.29
N ALA A 19 8.04 -19.88 -18.65
CA ALA A 19 6.60 -20.10 -18.49
C ALA A 19 6.38 -21.45 -17.83
N THR A 20 5.64 -21.50 -16.72
CA THR A 20 5.11 -22.77 -16.19
C THR A 20 3.66 -22.90 -16.68
N GLY A 21 3.33 -23.97 -17.41
CA GLY A 21 2.03 -24.10 -18.09
C GLY A 21 0.96 -24.90 -17.33
N GLU A 22 1.29 -25.51 -16.20
CA GLU A 22 0.47 -26.48 -15.46
C GLU A 22 0.57 -26.19 -13.95
N PRO A 23 -0.40 -26.66 -13.13
CA PRO A 23 -0.30 -26.55 -11.70
C PRO A 23 0.97 -27.18 -11.17
N PHE A 24 1.74 -26.41 -10.42
CA PHE A 24 3.00 -26.87 -9.83
C PHE A 24 2.99 -26.64 -8.32
N LEU A 25 3.77 -27.45 -7.60
CA LEU A 25 4.05 -27.26 -6.19
C LEU A 25 5.56 -27.19 -6.06
N SER A 26 6.08 -26.12 -5.49
CA SER A 26 7.52 -26.03 -5.26
C SER A 26 7.87 -25.47 -3.91
N PHE A 27 8.94 -26.03 -3.36
CA PHE A 27 9.46 -25.62 -2.08
C PHE A 27 10.36 -24.38 -2.18
N SER A 28 10.96 -24.12 -3.35
CA SER A 28 11.72 -22.90 -3.58
C SER A 28 11.99 -22.70 -5.07
N PHE A 29 11.86 -21.47 -5.55
CA PHE A 29 12.30 -21.05 -6.87
C PHE A 29 13.19 -19.82 -6.79
N ARG A 30 14.28 -19.84 -7.56
CA ARG A 30 15.12 -18.67 -7.79
C ARG A 30 15.38 -18.51 -9.27
N HIS A 31 15.14 -17.31 -9.78
CA HIS A 31 15.39 -16.95 -11.16
C HIS A 31 16.30 -15.73 -11.22
N GLU A 32 17.35 -15.80 -12.02
CA GLU A 32 18.32 -14.73 -12.22
C GLU A 32 18.47 -14.45 -13.72
N ASN A 33 18.52 -13.16 -14.09
CA ASN A 33 18.82 -12.70 -15.44
C ASN A 33 17.81 -13.23 -16.49
N ILE A 34 16.53 -12.95 -16.28
CA ILE A 34 15.43 -13.40 -17.14
C ILE A 34 14.70 -12.20 -17.73
N GLN A 35 14.32 -12.20 -19.01
CA GLN A 35 13.52 -11.09 -19.52
C GLN A 35 12.08 -11.19 -19.03
N ASN A 36 11.42 -12.34 -19.22
CA ASN A 36 10.03 -12.54 -18.83
C ASN A 36 9.84 -13.82 -18.00
N VAL A 37 9.10 -13.73 -16.91
CA VAL A 37 8.60 -14.87 -16.15
C VAL A 37 7.08 -14.83 -16.17
N ALA A 38 6.47 -15.93 -16.58
CA ALA A 38 5.05 -16.19 -16.47
C ALA A 38 4.85 -17.47 -15.64
N THR A 39 3.98 -17.45 -14.63
CA THR A 39 3.59 -18.70 -13.95
C THR A 39 2.14 -19.05 -14.24
N GLY A 40 1.88 -20.30 -14.59
CA GLY A 40 0.54 -20.85 -14.76
C GLY A 40 -0.10 -21.26 -13.43
N GLU A 41 -1.25 -21.91 -13.54
CA GLU A 41 -2.26 -21.98 -12.48
C GLU A 41 -2.72 -23.43 -12.23
N PRO A 42 -3.19 -23.76 -11.01
CA PRO A 42 -2.86 -23.12 -9.72
C PRO A 42 -1.43 -23.44 -9.27
N PHE A 43 -0.74 -22.51 -8.61
CA PHE A 43 0.63 -22.72 -8.14
C PHE A 43 0.77 -22.42 -6.64
N LEU A 44 1.43 -23.32 -5.91
CA LEU A 44 1.78 -23.14 -4.50
C LEU A 44 3.31 -23.13 -4.34
N SER A 45 3.84 -22.07 -3.75
CA SER A 45 5.28 -21.94 -3.47
C SER A 45 5.57 -21.76 -1.98
N PHE A 46 6.60 -22.46 -1.48
CA PHE A 46 7.13 -22.17 -0.14
C PHE A 46 8.17 -21.02 -0.14
N SER A 47 8.79 -20.69 -1.29
CA SER A 47 9.67 -19.51 -1.42
C SER A 47 9.93 -19.14 -2.90
N PHE A 48 9.83 -17.86 -3.24
CA PHE A 48 10.06 -17.36 -4.60
C PHE A 48 11.00 -16.14 -4.57
N ARG A 49 12.10 -16.20 -5.33
CA ARG A 49 13.05 -15.08 -5.48
C ARG A 49 13.39 -14.79 -6.94
N HIS A 50 13.29 -13.54 -7.34
CA HIS A 50 13.67 -13.07 -8.67
C HIS A 50 14.69 -11.96 -8.59
N GLU A 51 15.73 -12.04 -9.43
CA GLU A 51 16.78 -11.02 -9.53
C GLU A 51 17.03 -10.69 -11.00
N ASN A 52 17.16 -9.40 -11.33
CA ASN A 52 17.48 -8.90 -12.68
C ASN A 52 16.47 -9.37 -13.74
N ILE A 53 15.21 -8.95 -13.57
CA ILE A 53 14.11 -9.34 -14.48
C ILE A 53 13.43 -8.14 -15.09
N GLN A 54 13.04 -8.22 -16.35
CA GLN A 54 12.23 -7.13 -16.94
C GLN A 54 10.77 -7.27 -16.51
N ASN A 55 10.12 -8.40 -16.78
CA ASN A 55 8.70 -8.61 -16.49
C ASN A 55 8.45 -9.90 -15.72
N VAL A 56 7.63 -9.81 -14.68
CA VAL A 56 7.04 -10.95 -13.98
C VAL A 56 5.52 -10.83 -14.08
N ALA A 57 4.87 -11.88 -14.58
CA ALA A 57 3.43 -12.05 -14.58
C ALA A 57 3.08 -13.35 -13.87
N MET A 58 2.19 -13.31 -12.89
CA MET A 58 1.69 -14.51 -12.22
C MET A 58 0.25 -14.76 -12.66
N GLY A 59 -0.09 -15.99 -13.01
CA GLY A 59 -1.46 -16.41 -13.31
C GLY A 59 -2.35 -16.49 -12.07
N GLU A 60 -3.60 -16.88 -12.28
CA GLU A 60 -4.65 -17.10 -11.30
C GLU A 60 -4.29 -18.08 -10.17
N GLN A 61 -4.94 -17.85 -9.02
CA GLN A 61 -4.90 -18.69 -7.82
C GLN A 61 -3.49 -18.98 -7.31
N TYR A 62 -2.88 -17.92 -6.80
CA TYR A 62 -1.51 -17.94 -6.30
C TYR A 62 -1.47 -17.93 -4.77
N ILE A 63 -0.74 -18.89 -4.17
CA ILE A 63 -0.44 -18.88 -2.73
C ILE A 63 1.07 -18.96 -2.51
N SER A 64 1.62 -18.06 -1.70
CA SER A 64 3.00 -18.22 -1.23
C SER A 64 3.26 -17.73 0.17
N PHE A 65 4.15 -18.44 0.84
CA PHE A 65 4.64 -18.08 2.15
C PHE A 65 5.77 -17.03 2.10
N SER A 66 6.50 -16.91 0.98
CA SER A 66 7.61 -15.96 0.85
C SER A 66 7.86 -15.54 -0.60
N PHE A 67 7.78 -14.24 -0.85
CA PHE A 67 8.02 -13.58 -2.13
C PHE A 67 9.07 -12.49 -2.03
N ARG A 68 10.10 -12.56 -2.87
CA ARG A 68 11.10 -11.49 -3.01
C ARG A 68 11.45 -11.20 -4.46
N HIS A 69 11.36 -9.93 -4.87
CA HIS A 69 11.81 -9.47 -6.18
C HIS A 69 12.87 -8.38 -6.05
N GLU A 70 13.97 -8.51 -6.78
CA GLU A 70 15.11 -7.59 -6.81
C GLU A 70 15.37 -7.11 -8.25
N ASN A 71 15.37 -5.78 -8.43
CA ASN A 71 15.70 -5.11 -9.69
C ASN A 71 14.78 -5.56 -10.84
N ILE A 72 13.49 -5.22 -10.74
CA ILE A 72 12.48 -5.59 -11.74
C ILE A 72 11.86 -4.36 -12.41
N GLN A 73 11.55 -4.42 -13.71
CA GLN A 73 10.79 -3.32 -14.32
C GLN A 73 9.31 -3.44 -13.99
N ASN A 74 8.66 -4.56 -14.32
CA ASN A 74 7.23 -4.74 -14.12
C ASN A 74 6.92 -6.05 -13.37
N VAL A 75 6.08 -5.96 -12.34
CA VAL A 75 5.45 -7.10 -11.68
C VAL A 75 3.94 -6.97 -11.78
N ALA A 76 3.29 -7.98 -12.33
CA ALA A 76 1.83 -8.12 -12.36
C ALA A 76 1.44 -9.43 -11.67
N MET A 77 0.61 -9.35 -10.64
CA MET A 77 0.08 -10.52 -9.96
C MET A 77 -1.34 -10.80 -10.40
N GLY A 78 -1.63 -12.07 -10.71
CA GLY A 78 -2.96 -12.54 -11.08
C GLY A 78 -3.90 -12.71 -9.89
N GLU A 79 -5.06 -13.30 -10.19
CA GLU A 79 -6.27 -13.26 -9.37
C GLU A 79 -6.75 -14.67 -8.99
N PRO A 80 -7.10 -14.99 -7.73
CA PRO A 80 -6.72 -14.34 -6.49
C PRO A 80 -5.24 -14.61 -6.11
N PHE A 81 -4.64 -13.70 -5.34
CA PHE A 81 -3.29 -13.85 -4.80
C PHE A 81 -3.28 -13.77 -3.27
N LEU A 82 -2.65 -14.75 -2.61
CA LEU A 82 -2.45 -14.81 -1.17
C LEU A 82 -0.95 -14.89 -0.84
N SER A 83 -0.45 -13.97 -0.01
CA SER A 83 0.93 -14.00 0.47
C SER A 83 1.06 -13.85 1.99
N PHE A 84 1.97 -14.62 2.58
CA PHE A 84 2.35 -14.38 3.98
C PHE A 84 3.44 -13.32 4.12
N SER A 85 4.33 -13.22 3.14
CA SER A 85 5.39 -12.22 3.12
C SER A 85 5.73 -11.86 1.70
N PHE A 86 5.62 -10.56 1.42
CA PHE A 86 5.85 -10.00 0.11
C PHE A 86 6.83 -8.84 0.19
N ARG A 87 7.95 -8.94 -0.55
CA ARG A 87 8.99 -7.91 -0.56
C ARG A 87 9.45 -7.58 -1.97
N HIS A 88 9.37 -6.30 -2.32
CA HIS A 88 9.92 -5.77 -3.57
C HIS A 88 10.97 -4.70 -3.28
N GLU A 89 12.09 -4.79 -4.00
CA GLU A 89 13.18 -3.83 -3.94
C GLU A 89 13.55 -3.39 -5.35
N ASN A 90 13.61 -2.07 -5.57
CA ASN A 90 14.01 -1.45 -6.84
C ASN A 90 13.13 -1.91 -8.00
N ILE A 91 11.84 -1.58 -7.96
CA ILE A 91 10.88 -1.93 -9.01
C ILE A 91 10.35 -0.68 -9.70
N GLN A 92 10.13 -0.70 -11.02
CA GLN A 92 9.46 0.42 -11.67
C GLN A 92 7.95 0.36 -11.41
N ASN A 93 7.29 -0.73 -11.79
CA ASN A 93 5.84 -0.87 -11.67
C ASN A 93 5.45 -2.17 -10.97
N VAL A 94 4.55 -2.06 -10.00
CA VAL A 94 3.89 -3.20 -9.36
C VAL A 94 2.38 -3.04 -9.50
N ALA A 95 1.73 -4.05 -10.03
CA ALA A 95 0.28 -4.19 -10.06
C ALA A 95 -0.11 -5.51 -9.38
N THR A 96 -1.03 -5.45 -8.43
CA THR A 96 -1.63 -6.66 -7.84
C THR A 96 -3.06 -6.82 -8.31
N GLY A 97 -3.43 -8.03 -8.71
CA GLY A 97 -4.80 -8.38 -9.04
C GLY A 97 -5.69 -8.57 -7.81
N GLU A 98 -6.95 -8.88 -8.11
CA GLU A 98 -8.09 -8.96 -7.22
C GLU A 98 -8.49 -10.41 -6.85
N PRO A 99 -9.06 -10.69 -5.67
CA PRO A 99 -8.80 -10.02 -4.39
C PRO A 99 -7.36 -10.23 -3.92
N PHE A 100 -6.87 -9.26 -3.15
CA PHE A 100 -5.53 -9.31 -2.56
C PHE A 100 -5.55 -9.53 -1.05
N LEU A 101 -4.79 -10.52 -0.57
CA LEU A 101 -4.54 -10.74 0.85
C LEU A 101 -3.04 -10.89 1.15
N SER A 102 -2.50 -10.04 2.04
CA SER A 102 -1.13 -10.19 2.56
C SER A 102 -1.01 -10.03 4.08
N PHE A 103 -0.18 -10.86 4.71
CA PHE A 103 0.15 -10.69 6.13
C PHE A 103 1.25 -9.66 6.38
N SER A 104 2.18 -9.49 5.43
CA SER A 104 3.25 -8.52 5.54
C SER A 104 3.72 -8.14 4.14
N PHE A 105 3.65 -6.85 3.84
CA PHE A 105 3.91 -6.31 2.52
C PHE A 105 4.91 -5.16 2.62
N ARG A 106 6.04 -5.28 1.93
CA ARG A 106 7.11 -4.27 1.96
C ARG A 106 7.61 -3.93 0.58
N HIS A 107 7.53 -2.66 0.22
CA HIS A 107 8.12 -2.12 -1.01
C HIS A 107 9.17 -1.07 -0.68
N GLU A 108 10.33 -1.17 -1.33
CA GLU A 108 11.42 -0.22 -1.20
C GLU A 108 11.85 0.23 -2.60
N ASN A 109 11.97 1.55 -2.80
CA ASN A 109 12.42 2.17 -4.04
C ASN A 109 11.56 1.75 -5.25
N ILE A 110 10.29 2.13 -5.24
CA ILE A 110 9.36 1.82 -6.33
C ILE A 110 8.90 3.09 -7.04
N GLN A 111 8.74 3.07 -8.36
CA GLN A 111 8.14 4.22 -9.04
C GLN A 111 6.61 4.21 -8.88
N ASN A 112 5.95 3.13 -9.29
CA ASN A 112 4.49 3.04 -9.25
C ASN A 112 4.02 1.74 -8.58
N VAL A 113 3.09 1.87 -7.65
CA VAL A 113 2.35 0.76 -7.04
C VAL A 113 0.87 0.98 -7.28
N ALA A 114 0.22 0.02 -7.91
CA ALA A 114 -1.22 -0.06 -8.05
C ALA A 114 -1.71 -1.35 -7.37
N MET A 115 -2.65 -1.21 -6.43
CA MET A 115 -3.21 -2.34 -5.70
C MET A 115 -4.66 -2.53 -6.10
N GLY A 116 -4.98 -3.72 -6.61
CA GLY A 116 -6.34 -4.14 -6.90
C GLY A 116 -7.21 -4.33 -5.67
N GLU A 117 -8.50 -4.56 -5.92
CA GLU A 117 -9.61 -4.52 -4.98
C GLU A 117 -10.21 -5.92 -4.77
N PRO A 118 -10.89 -6.20 -3.65
CA PRO A 118 -10.61 -5.67 -2.34
C PRO A 118 -9.18 -6.02 -1.90
N PHE A 119 -8.60 -5.17 -1.05
CA PHE A 119 -7.27 -5.36 -0.51
C PHE A 119 -7.31 -5.48 1.02
N LEU A 120 -6.75 -6.58 1.54
CA LEU A 120 -6.55 -6.78 2.97
C LEU A 120 -5.07 -6.99 3.29
N SER A 121 -4.53 -6.14 4.17
CA SER A 121 -3.17 -6.34 4.72
C SER A 121 -3.09 -6.22 6.23
N PHE A 122 -2.30 -7.09 6.85
CA PHE A 122 -2.00 -6.97 8.28
C PHE A 122 -0.85 -6.00 8.57
N SER A 123 0.07 -5.83 7.63
CA SER A 123 1.21 -4.93 7.77
C SER A 123 1.68 -4.51 6.39
N PHE A 124 1.76 -3.21 6.18
CA PHE A 124 2.06 -2.61 4.90
C PHE A 124 3.08 -1.49 5.07
N ARG A 125 4.22 -1.61 4.40
CA ARG A 125 5.30 -0.63 4.47
C ARG A 125 5.82 -0.26 3.08
N HIS A 126 5.76 1.01 2.75
CA HIS A 126 6.38 1.56 1.55
C HIS A 126 7.44 2.59 1.93
N GLU A 127 8.61 2.47 1.32
CA GLU A 127 9.74 3.38 1.49
C GLU A 127 10.22 3.84 0.12
N ASN A 128 10.38 5.16 -0.05
CA ASN A 128 10.90 5.79 -1.27
C ASN A 128 10.07 5.42 -2.51
N ILE A 129 8.79 5.81 -2.52
CA ILE A 129 7.90 5.55 -3.65
C ILE A 129 7.49 6.84 -4.36
N GLN A 130 7.41 6.84 -5.69
CA GLN A 130 6.86 8.02 -6.39
C GLN A 130 5.34 8.04 -6.28
N ASN A 131 4.65 6.99 -6.74
CA ASN A 131 3.20 6.94 -6.77
C ASN A 131 2.67 5.65 -6.15
N VAL A 132 1.72 5.80 -5.22
CA VAL A 132 0.92 4.71 -4.68
C VAL A 132 -0.54 5.00 -4.96
N ALA A 133 -1.20 4.10 -5.68
CA ALA A 133 -2.65 4.07 -5.85
C ALA A 133 -3.18 2.79 -5.20
N MET A 134 -4.06 2.94 -4.23
CA MET A 134 -4.83 1.83 -3.65
C MET A 134 -6.24 1.93 -4.21
N GLY A 135 -6.78 0.82 -4.71
CA GLY A 135 -8.18 0.76 -5.13
C GLY A 135 -9.18 0.83 -3.97
N GLU A 136 -10.44 0.59 -4.30
CA GLU A 136 -11.59 0.46 -3.43
C GLU A 136 -11.47 -0.69 -2.40
N GLN A 137 -12.20 -0.53 -1.30
CA GLN A 137 -12.33 -1.51 -0.22
C GLN A 137 -11.00 -2.00 0.37
N TYR A 138 -10.28 -1.06 0.96
CA TYR A 138 -8.99 -1.35 1.58
C TYR A 138 -9.12 -1.48 3.10
N ILE A 139 -8.62 -2.59 3.64
CA ILE A 139 -8.51 -2.81 5.09
C ILE A 139 -7.04 -3.05 5.43
N SER A 140 -6.49 -2.23 6.35
CA SER A 140 -5.16 -2.48 6.92
C SER A 140 -5.07 -2.39 8.42
N TYR A 141 -4.35 -3.32 9.02
CA TYR A 141 -4.03 -3.25 10.45
C TYR A 141 -2.82 -2.36 10.76
N GLY A 142 -1.93 -2.16 9.79
CA GLY A 142 -0.74 -1.36 9.97
C GLY A 142 -0.24 -0.87 8.63
N PHE A 143 -0.19 0.45 8.46
CA PHE A 143 0.17 1.09 7.22
C PHE A 143 1.21 2.18 7.47
N ARG A 144 2.37 2.06 6.84
CA ARG A 144 3.48 3.01 6.97
C ARG A 144 4.05 3.39 5.62
N HIS A 145 4.00 4.67 5.30
CA HIS A 145 4.67 5.23 4.13
C HIS A 145 5.76 6.22 4.55
N GLU A 146 6.92 6.12 3.91
CA GLU A 146 8.06 7.00 4.15
C GLU A 146 8.61 7.48 2.81
N ASN A 147 8.83 8.78 2.69
CA ASN A 147 9.41 9.42 1.50
C ASN A 147 8.61 9.10 0.23
N ILE A 148 7.34 9.49 0.20
CA ILE A 148 6.48 9.26 -0.96
C ILE A 148 6.14 10.57 -1.66
N GLN A 149 6.09 10.59 -2.99
CA GLN A 149 5.61 11.78 -3.69
C GLN A 149 4.09 11.85 -3.65
N ASN A 150 3.39 10.83 -4.14
CA ASN A 150 1.94 10.81 -4.24
C ASN A 150 1.34 9.54 -3.64
N VAL A 151 0.36 9.70 -2.77
CA VAL A 151 -0.50 8.63 -2.26
C VAL A 151 -1.94 8.96 -2.58
N ALA A 152 -2.63 8.05 -3.24
CA ALA A 152 -4.08 8.06 -3.43
C ALA A 152 -4.68 6.78 -2.83
N THR A 153 -5.70 6.91 -1.99
CA THR A 153 -6.49 5.78 -1.49
C THR A 153 -7.88 5.81 -2.11
N GLY A 154 -8.37 4.66 -2.56
CA GLY A 154 -9.76 4.47 -2.94
C GLY A 154 -10.69 4.34 -1.73
N GLU A 155 -11.90 3.83 -1.99
CA GLU A 155 -13.05 3.93 -1.09
C GLU A 155 -13.79 2.59 -0.95
N PRO A 156 -14.38 2.28 0.20
CA PRO A 156 -14.07 2.78 1.53
C PRO A 156 -12.68 2.31 2.01
N PHE A 157 -12.08 3.07 2.91
CA PHE A 157 -10.80 2.72 3.53
C PHE A 157 -10.92 2.62 5.05
N LEU A 158 -10.47 1.49 5.60
CA LEU A 158 -10.38 1.23 7.03
C LEU A 158 -8.93 0.95 7.41
N SER A 159 -8.40 1.70 8.38
CA SER A 159 -7.10 1.40 8.96
C SER A 159 -7.05 1.45 10.48
N PHE A 160 -6.38 0.48 11.09
CA PHE A 160 -6.14 0.50 12.53
C PHE A 160 -4.94 1.37 12.91
N SER A 161 -3.97 1.51 12.01
CA SER A 161 -2.79 2.35 12.21
C SER A 161 -2.27 2.81 10.86
N PHE A 162 -2.22 4.12 10.68
CA PHE A 162 -1.86 4.77 9.44
C PHE A 162 -0.83 5.86 9.72
N ARG A 163 0.38 5.69 9.20
CA ARG A 163 1.50 6.60 9.41
C ARG A 163 2.15 7.00 8.09
N HIS A 164 2.24 8.30 7.86
CA HIS A 164 2.96 8.87 6.74
C HIS A 164 4.06 9.82 7.23
N GLU A 165 5.24 9.67 6.66
CA GLU A 165 6.38 10.55 6.91
C GLU A 165 6.97 11.05 5.59
N ASN A 166 7.25 12.35 5.49
CA ASN A 166 7.90 12.98 4.35
C ASN A 166 7.15 12.73 3.03
N ILE A 167 5.88 13.14 2.98
CA ILE A 167 5.05 12.96 1.77
C ILE A 167 4.81 14.30 1.08
N GLN A 168 4.81 14.32 -0.26
CA GLN A 168 4.41 15.55 -0.97
C GLN A 168 2.89 15.66 -1.01
N ASN A 169 2.18 14.67 -1.55
CA ASN A 169 0.73 14.71 -1.73
C ASN A 169 0.07 13.44 -1.18
N VAL A 170 -0.94 13.64 -0.35
CA VAL A 170 -1.86 12.59 0.10
C VAL A 170 -3.28 13.00 -0.28
N ALA A 171 -3.96 12.16 -1.05
CA ALA A 171 -5.38 12.25 -1.34
C ALA A 171 -6.08 11.00 -0.81
N MET A 172 -7.05 11.20 0.07
CA MET A 172 -7.84 10.11 0.63
C MET A 172 -9.23 10.12 0.00
N GLY A 173 -9.77 8.94 -0.30
CA GLY A 173 -11.12 8.77 -0.83
C GLY A 173 -12.24 9.20 0.13
N GLU A 174 -13.46 9.27 -0.37
CA GLU A 174 -14.72 9.72 0.26
C GLU A 174 -14.91 9.22 1.69
N GLN A 175 -14.71 7.93 1.96
CA GLN A 175 -15.02 7.35 3.27
C GLN A 175 -13.79 6.73 3.94
N TYR A 176 -13.43 7.31 5.08
CA TYR A 176 -12.26 6.90 5.83
C TYR A 176 -12.52 6.73 7.32
N ILE A 177 -12.13 5.58 7.85
CA ILE A 177 -12.14 5.30 9.29
C ILE A 177 -10.72 4.91 9.73
N SER A 178 -10.19 5.59 10.74
CA SER A 178 -8.91 5.20 11.36
C SER A 178 -8.87 5.18 12.88
N TYR A 179 -8.20 4.17 13.43
CA TYR A 179 -7.95 4.08 14.87
C TYR A 179 -6.63 4.73 15.31
N GLY A 180 -5.81 5.18 14.37
CA GLY A 180 -4.55 5.86 14.61
C GLY A 180 -4.03 6.44 13.31
N PHE A 181 -4.02 7.76 13.21
CA PHE A 181 -3.68 8.49 12.00
C PHE A 181 -2.59 9.51 12.33
N ARG A 182 -1.39 9.31 11.76
CA ARG A 182 -0.25 10.18 12.01
C ARG A 182 0.44 10.60 10.72
N HIS A 183 0.50 11.90 10.48
CA HIS A 183 1.22 12.49 9.37
C HIS A 183 2.32 13.41 9.89
N GLU A 184 3.54 13.25 9.36
CA GLU A 184 4.69 14.07 9.70
C GLU A 184 5.35 14.57 8.41
N ASN A 185 5.64 15.88 8.34
CA ASN A 185 6.32 16.52 7.20
C ASN A 185 5.60 16.28 5.87
N ILE A 186 4.38 16.76 5.73
CA ILE A 186 3.61 16.63 4.49
C ILE A 186 3.37 17.98 3.82
N GLN A 187 3.51 18.06 2.50
CA GLN A 187 3.20 19.30 1.78
C GLN A 187 1.68 19.47 1.63
N ASN A 188 0.99 18.49 1.07
CA ASN A 188 -0.44 18.57 0.80
C ASN A 188 -1.17 17.33 1.30
N VAL A 189 -2.22 17.54 2.09
CA VAL A 189 -3.17 16.51 2.51
C VAL A 189 -4.57 16.95 2.14
N ALA A 190 -5.27 16.13 1.35
CA ALA A 190 -6.70 16.24 1.10
C ALA A 190 -7.38 14.98 1.65
N MET A 191 -8.28 15.17 2.60
CA MET A 191 -9.15 14.10 3.08
C MET A 191 -10.44 14.08 2.28
N GLY A 192 -11.00 12.89 2.05
CA GLY A 192 -12.31 12.76 1.43
C GLY A 192 -13.45 13.19 2.35
N GLU A 193 -14.67 13.10 1.81
CA GLU A 193 -15.91 13.67 2.35
C GLU A 193 -16.17 13.35 3.82
N GLN A 194 -15.97 12.09 4.23
CA GLN A 194 -16.30 11.58 5.55
C GLN A 194 -15.07 10.94 6.19
N PHE A 195 -14.64 11.52 7.30
CA PHE A 195 -13.47 11.07 8.03
C PHE A 195 -13.78 10.89 9.51
N ILE A 196 -13.56 9.68 10.01
CA ILE A 196 -13.67 9.35 11.43
C ILE A 196 -12.31 8.88 11.93
N SER A 197 -11.80 9.49 13.00
CA SER A 197 -10.56 9.04 13.63
C SER A 197 -10.59 8.97 15.15
N TYR A 198 -10.07 7.88 15.70
CA TYR A 198 -9.91 7.69 17.15
C TYR A 198 -8.56 8.21 17.68
N GLY A 199 -7.73 8.77 16.81
CA GLY A 199 -6.45 9.37 17.18
C GLY A 199 -5.83 10.00 15.95
N PHE A 200 -5.81 11.32 15.90
CA PHE A 200 -5.42 12.10 14.74
C PHE A 200 -4.30 13.06 15.09
N ARG A 201 -3.13 12.90 14.46
CA ARG A 201 -1.94 13.71 14.72
C ARG A 201 -1.26 14.15 13.44
N HIS A 202 -1.18 15.46 13.22
CA HIS A 202 -0.40 16.04 12.13
C HIS A 202 0.71 16.92 12.69
N GLU A 203 1.90 16.81 12.10
CA GLU A 203 3.07 17.60 12.44
C GLU A 203 3.75 18.11 11.17
N ASN A 204 4.03 19.41 11.11
CA ASN A 204 4.73 20.05 9.99
C ASN A 204 4.00 19.83 8.66
N ILE A 205 2.77 20.33 8.54
CA ILE A 205 1.99 20.23 7.30
C ILE A 205 1.90 21.60 6.64
N GLN A 206 2.18 21.70 5.34
CA GLN A 206 2.02 22.97 4.63
C GLN A 206 0.55 23.26 4.35
N ASN A 207 -0.15 22.33 3.69
CA ASN A 207 -1.54 22.46 3.30
C ASN A 207 -2.34 21.24 3.76
N VAL A 208 -3.42 21.48 4.50
CA VAL A 208 -4.39 20.44 4.87
C VAL A 208 -5.80 20.91 4.54
N ALA A 209 -6.54 20.08 3.81
CA ALA A 209 -7.97 20.21 3.60
C ALA A 209 -8.65 18.96 4.16
N MET A 210 -9.47 19.15 5.18
CA MET A 210 -10.36 18.08 5.65
C MET A 210 -11.63 18.10 4.79
N GLY A 211 -12.21 16.93 4.50
CA GLY A 211 -13.48 16.86 3.79
C GLY A 211 -14.67 17.28 4.65
N GLU A 212 -15.87 17.23 4.09
CA GLU A 212 -17.10 17.84 4.62
C GLU A 212 -17.40 17.50 6.08
N GLN A 213 -17.27 16.22 6.45
CA GLN A 213 -17.59 15.69 7.76
C GLN A 213 -16.36 15.09 8.42
N PHE A 214 -15.92 15.69 9.51
CA PHE A 214 -14.78 15.23 10.26
C PHE A 214 -15.14 15.01 11.73
N ILE A 215 -14.94 13.77 12.20
CA ILE A 215 -15.14 13.39 13.60
C ILE A 215 -13.82 12.84 14.14
N SER A 216 -13.34 13.42 15.24
CA SER A 216 -12.15 12.91 15.93
C SER A 216 -12.34 12.74 17.43
N PHE A 217 -11.86 11.63 17.98
CA PHE A 217 -11.87 11.38 19.43
C PHE A 217 -10.56 11.79 20.12
N SER A 218 -9.56 12.21 19.35
CA SER A 218 -8.35 12.85 19.84
C SER A 218 -7.67 13.50 18.67
N PHE A 219 -7.54 14.82 18.72
CA PHE A 219 -7.05 15.61 17.62
C PHE A 219 -5.86 16.47 18.08
N ARG A 220 -4.72 16.32 17.40
CA ARG A 220 -3.52 17.13 17.62
C ARG A 220 -2.94 17.63 16.31
N HIS A 221 -2.77 18.94 16.19
CA HIS A 221 -2.01 19.55 15.10
C HIS A 221 -0.87 20.42 15.62
N GLU A 222 0.28 20.31 14.98
CA GLU A 222 1.46 21.12 15.27
C GLU A 222 2.09 21.61 13.95
N ASN A 223 2.39 22.92 13.88
CA ASN A 223 3.08 23.56 12.75
C ASN A 223 2.34 23.37 11.41
N ILE A 224 1.18 24.01 11.27
CA ILE A 224 0.39 23.99 10.03
C ILE A 224 0.45 25.36 9.37
N GLN A 225 0.73 25.44 8.06
CA GLN A 225 0.81 26.73 7.36
C GLN A 225 -0.48 27.20 6.72
N ASN A 226 -1.28 26.28 6.20
CA ASN A 226 -2.61 26.53 5.63
C ASN A 226 -3.51 25.33 5.98
N GLY A 227 -4.60 25.59 6.69
CA GLY A 227 -5.53 24.55 7.09
C GLY A 227 -6.97 24.94 6.81
N ALA A 228 -7.72 24.08 6.16
CA ALA A 228 -9.17 24.17 6.04
C ALA A 228 -9.80 22.94 6.71
N MET A 229 -10.57 23.17 7.76
CA MET A 229 -11.38 22.14 8.37
C MET A 229 -12.70 22.00 7.61
N GLY A 230 -13.24 20.78 7.58
CA GLY A 230 -14.52 20.46 6.96
C GLY A 230 -15.68 21.27 7.51
N GLU A 231 -16.77 21.37 6.74
CA GLU A 231 -17.98 22.08 7.13
C GLU A 231 -18.47 21.68 8.53
N GLN A 232 -18.43 20.38 8.83
CA GLN A 232 -18.81 19.80 10.11
C GLN A 232 -17.60 19.18 10.79
N PHE A 233 -17.07 19.86 11.80
CA PHE A 233 -15.93 19.37 12.58
C PHE A 233 -16.35 19.10 14.03
N LYS A 234 -16.23 17.85 14.47
CA LYS A 234 -16.47 17.43 15.85
C LYS A 234 -15.22 16.81 16.45
N SER A 235 -14.80 17.28 17.62
CA SER A 235 -13.65 16.73 18.34
C SER A 235 -13.92 16.49 19.82
N TYR A 236 -13.50 15.32 20.32
CA TYR A 236 -13.56 14.95 21.74
C TYR A 236 -12.16 14.96 22.35
N GLY A 237 -11.53 16.13 22.34
CA GLY A 237 -10.13 16.31 22.72
C GLY A 237 -9.35 16.95 21.58
N PHE A 238 -9.09 18.25 21.71
CA PHE A 238 -8.56 19.10 20.66
C PHE A 238 -7.32 19.85 21.16
N ARG A 239 -6.19 19.73 20.45
CA ARG A 239 -4.97 20.49 20.72
C ARG A 239 -4.35 21.00 19.43
N TYR A 240 -4.03 22.28 19.41
CA TYR A 240 -3.49 22.98 18.25
C TYR A 240 -2.36 23.92 18.64
N GLU A 241 -1.25 23.83 17.90
CA GLU A 241 -0.06 24.64 18.11
C GLU A 241 0.50 25.13 16.77
N ASN A 242 0.87 26.41 16.70
CA ASN A 242 1.54 27.05 15.57
C ASN A 242 0.82 26.91 14.22
N ILE A 243 -0.39 27.48 14.12
CA ILE A 243 -1.09 27.62 12.84
C ILE A 243 -0.80 28.99 12.21
N GLN A 244 -0.51 28.96 10.93
CA GLN A 244 -0.66 30.09 10.02
C GLN A 244 -1.88 29.78 9.13
N ASN A 245 -2.67 30.80 8.78
CA ASN A 245 -3.80 30.71 7.84
C ASN A 245 -4.74 29.49 8.02
N GLY A 246 -5.43 29.42 9.17
CA GLY A 246 -6.43 28.39 9.44
C GLY A 246 -7.86 28.89 9.23
N ALA A 247 -8.69 28.09 8.56
CA ALA A 247 -10.14 28.21 8.53
C ALA A 247 -10.76 27.01 9.27
N MET A 248 -11.62 27.29 10.25
CA MET A 248 -12.43 26.27 10.91
C MET A 248 -13.76 26.13 10.16
N GLY A 249 -14.35 24.93 10.20
CA GLY A 249 -15.65 24.65 9.62
C GLY A 249 -16.77 25.51 10.18
N GLU A 250 -17.87 25.62 9.43
CA GLU A 250 -19.08 26.35 9.86
C GLU A 250 -19.64 25.80 11.19
N GLN A 251 -19.53 24.48 11.38
CA GLN A 251 -20.00 23.79 12.58
C GLN A 251 -18.83 23.14 13.31
N PHE A 252 -18.10 23.94 14.10
CA PHE A 252 -17.07 23.44 15.00
C PHE A 252 -17.63 23.14 16.39
N ILE A 253 -17.49 21.89 16.84
CA ILE A 253 -17.86 21.45 18.19
C ILE A 253 -16.66 20.73 18.83
N SER A 254 -16.21 21.22 19.99
CA SER A 254 -15.18 20.56 20.81
C SER A 254 -15.74 20.27 22.21
N PHE A 255 -15.46 19.07 22.71
CA PHE A 255 -15.76 18.62 24.07
C PHE A 255 -14.49 18.50 24.92
#